data_AF-Q835G5-F1
#
_entry.id   AF-Q835G5-F1
#
_cell.length_a   1.000
_cell.length_b   1.000
_cell.length_c   1.000
_cell.angle_alpha   90.00
_cell.angle_beta   90.00
_cell.angle_gamma   90.00
#
_symmetry.space_group_name_H-M   'P 1'
#
loop_
_entity.id
_entity.type
_entity.pdbx_description
1 polymer ?
#
loop_
_entity_poly.entity_id
_entity_poly.type
_entity_poly.pdbx_seq_one_letter_code
_entity_poly.pdbx_strand_id
1 'polypeptide(L)'
;MKITLTRKTSAWGALRYFTFYKNGVHQGKLFTNVPIEIEADPGDVLTFYEGWFQFYRRIEVTEDTKEITIINSKKLQHVFYTCVVLFLILTLLFLSAQKLSTFIIAEILIYSGIQWLFRQQTYHFTVKKKTESFASYSKKSIAH
;
A
#
# COMPACT_ATOMS: atom_id res chain seq x y z
N MET A 1 19.91 13.23 3.73
CA MET A 1 20.50 11.96 3.19
C MET A 1 19.70 11.46 1.96
N LYS A 2 20.27 10.61 1.10
CA LYS A 2 19.53 10.05 -0.06
C LYS A 2 18.83 8.74 0.30
N ILE A 3 17.52 8.67 0.03
CA ILE A 3 16.67 7.50 0.26
C ILE A 3 16.05 7.08 -1.06
N THR A 4 16.05 5.78 -1.34
CA THR A 4 15.38 5.23 -2.53
C THR A 4 13.94 4.84 -2.19
N LEU A 5 12.99 5.38 -2.94
CA LEU A 5 11.59 5.00 -2.92
C LEU A 5 11.32 4.02 -4.05
N THR A 6 10.85 2.82 -3.71
CA THR A 6 10.51 1.81 -4.71
C THR A 6 9.11 1.28 -4.47
N ARG A 7 8.30 1.20 -5.52
CA ARG A 7 7.03 0.47 -5.48
C ARG A 7 7.14 -0.84 -6.24
N LYS A 8 6.74 -1.94 -5.62
CA LYS A 8 6.61 -3.25 -6.26
C LYS A 8 5.16 -3.72 -6.20
N THR A 9 4.58 -4.05 -7.35
CA THR A 9 3.24 -4.65 -7.40
C THR A 9 3.35 -6.13 -7.72
N SER A 10 2.51 -6.95 -7.08
CA SER A 10 2.20 -8.28 -7.59
C SER A 10 1.46 -8.20 -8.92
N ALA A 11 1.44 -9.29 -9.71
CA ALA A 11 0.72 -9.39 -10.99
C ALA A 11 -0.77 -9.00 -10.90
N TRP A 12 -1.33 -9.05 -9.69
CA TRP A 12 -2.59 -8.44 -9.33
C TRP A 12 -2.31 -7.21 -8.47
N GLY A 13 -2.69 -6.02 -8.94
CA GLY A 13 -2.44 -4.76 -8.25
C GLY A 13 -2.88 -3.54 -9.06
N ALA A 14 -3.31 -2.49 -8.36
CA ALA A 14 -3.69 -1.23 -9.01
C ALA A 14 -2.46 -0.57 -9.66
N LEU A 15 -2.53 -0.31 -10.97
CA LEU A 15 -1.52 0.41 -11.76
C LEU A 15 -1.39 1.92 -11.42
N ARG A 16 -2.08 2.41 -10.38
CA ARG A 16 -2.16 3.85 -10.05
C ARG A 16 -0.93 4.31 -9.30
N TYR A 17 -0.36 5.46 -9.67
CA TYR A 17 0.78 6.04 -8.96
C TYR A 17 0.40 6.48 -7.53
N PHE A 18 1.38 6.47 -6.63
CA PHE A 18 1.26 7.18 -5.36
C PHE A 18 1.75 8.61 -5.53
N THR A 19 1.03 9.58 -5.01
CA THR A 19 1.56 10.93 -4.82
C THR A 19 2.23 10.98 -3.46
N PHE A 20 3.46 11.49 -3.37
CA PHE A 20 4.17 11.54 -2.10
C PHE A 20 4.60 12.96 -1.73
N TYR A 21 4.67 13.18 -0.43
CA TYR A 21 4.92 14.46 0.21
C TYR A 21 6.02 14.28 1.26
N LYS A 22 6.86 15.30 1.43
CA LYS A 22 7.85 15.39 2.49
C LYS A 22 7.50 16.55 3.38
N ASN A 23 7.26 16.30 4.67
CA ASN A 23 6.82 17.30 5.65
C ASN A 23 5.60 18.13 5.17
N GLY A 24 4.69 17.49 4.44
CA GLY A 24 3.51 18.15 3.87
C GLY A 24 3.74 18.87 2.52
N VAL A 25 4.98 18.96 2.04
CA VAL A 25 5.30 19.55 0.73
C VAL A 25 5.28 18.47 -0.35
N HIS A 26 4.54 18.72 -1.43
CA HIS A 26 4.45 17.79 -2.57
C HIS A 26 5.81 17.58 -3.22
N GLN A 27 6.21 16.32 -3.40
CA GLN A 27 7.50 15.96 -4.00
C GLN A 27 7.34 15.28 -5.38
N GLY A 28 6.24 14.58 -5.63
CA GLY A 28 5.99 13.97 -6.93
C GLY A 28 5.15 12.70 -6.90
N LYS A 29 5.29 11.92 -7.97
CA LYS A 29 4.55 10.67 -8.19
C LYS A 29 5.50 9.48 -8.19
N LEU A 30 5.16 8.44 -7.45
CA LEU A 30 5.86 7.17 -7.37
C LEU A 30 5.12 6.12 -8.21
N PHE A 31 5.72 5.74 -9.33
CA PHE A 31 5.19 4.75 -10.25
C PHE A 31 5.64 3.32 -9.90
N THR A 32 4.89 2.33 -10.38
CA THR A 32 5.23 0.92 -10.21
C THR A 32 6.55 0.58 -10.87
N ASN A 33 7.44 -0.09 -10.14
CA ASN A 33 8.74 -0.56 -10.61
C ASN A 33 9.68 0.54 -11.13
N VAL A 34 9.38 1.81 -10.86
CA VAL A 34 10.27 2.95 -11.15
C VAL A 34 10.80 3.46 -9.81
N PRO A 35 12.06 3.17 -9.46
CA PRO A 35 12.67 3.70 -8.25
C PRO A 35 12.92 5.21 -8.40
N ILE A 36 12.71 5.97 -7.33
CA ILE A 36 12.99 7.41 -7.27
C ILE A 36 13.90 7.67 -6.07
N GLU A 37 14.96 8.44 -6.27
CA GLU A 37 15.82 8.90 -5.18
C GLU A 37 15.33 10.25 -4.67
N ILE A 38 15.25 10.39 -3.36
CA ILE A 38 14.86 11.64 -2.70
C ILE A 38 15.86 12.00 -1.62
N GLU A 39 16.05 13.30 -1.43
CA GLU A 39 16.79 13.82 -0.29
C GLU A 39 15.84 14.07 0.88
N ALA A 40 16.06 13.33 1.96
CA ALA A 40 15.30 13.42 3.21
C ALA A 40 16.26 13.29 4.39
N ASP A 41 15.97 13.98 5.48
CA ASP A 41 16.79 13.97 6.68
C ASP A 41 16.11 13.20 7.82
N PRO A 42 16.87 12.70 8.80
CA PRO A 42 16.29 12.04 9.96
C PRO A 42 15.28 12.96 10.67
N GLY A 43 14.08 12.44 10.95
CA GLY A 43 12.95 13.21 11.48
C GLY A 43 11.99 13.73 10.40
N ASP A 44 12.36 13.65 9.11
CA ASP A 44 11.45 13.98 8.02
C ASP A 44 10.29 12.98 7.96
N VAL A 45 9.13 13.49 7.58
CA VAL A 45 7.88 12.74 7.47
C VAL A 45 7.53 12.58 6.01
N LEU A 46 7.55 11.34 5.54
CA LEU A 46 7.11 10.99 4.20
C LEU A 46 5.66 10.50 4.24
N THR A 47 4.81 11.17 3.47
CA THR A 47 3.39 10.85 3.36
C THR A 47 3.06 10.39 1.95
N PHE A 48 2.34 9.28 1.83
CA PHE A 48 1.95 8.68 0.56
C PHE A 48 0.43 8.66 0.40
N TYR A 49 -0.04 9.11 -0.76
CA TYR A 49 -1.45 9.15 -1.15
C TYR A 49 -1.69 8.38 -2.44
N GLU A 50 -2.78 7.62 -2.52
CA GLU A 50 -3.21 6.97 -3.76
C GLU A 50 -4.61 7.44 -4.21
N GLY A 51 -4.68 8.08 -5.38
CA GLY A 51 -5.94 8.60 -5.91
C GLY A 51 -6.49 9.83 -5.17
N TRP A 52 -7.76 10.15 -5.41
CA TRP A 52 -8.41 11.34 -4.86
C TRP A 52 -8.83 11.20 -3.38
N PHE A 53 -8.96 9.97 -2.87
CA PHE A 53 -9.41 9.73 -1.49
C PHE A 53 -8.76 8.48 -0.86
N GLN A 54 -8.27 8.68 0.38
CA GLN A 54 -8.27 7.75 1.52
C GLN A 54 -7.21 6.66 1.70
N PHE A 55 -6.20 6.49 0.83
CA PHE A 55 -5.00 5.75 1.28
C PHE A 55 -3.95 6.74 1.77
N TYR A 56 -3.72 6.77 3.09
CA TYR A 56 -2.73 7.63 3.76
C TYR A 56 -1.80 6.74 4.57
N ARG A 57 -0.50 6.78 4.26
CA ARG A 57 0.51 6.26 5.17
C ARG A 57 1.59 7.30 5.40
N ARG A 58 1.88 7.51 6.69
CA ARG A 58 2.96 8.35 7.19
C ARG A 58 4.11 7.46 7.60
N ILE A 59 5.30 7.73 7.09
CA ILE A 59 6.54 7.05 7.45
C ILE A 59 7.50 8.11 7.93
N GLU A 60 7.97 7.98 9.16
CA GLU A 60 9.03 8.82 9.70
C GLU A 60 10.37 8.26 9.26
N VAL A 61 11.22 9.14 8.76
CA VAL A 61 12.56 8.84 8.30
C VAL A 61 13.47 8.74 9.52
N THR A 62 13.97 7.55 9.81
CA THR A 62 15.02 7.33 10.82
C THR A 62 16.40 7.34 10.16
N GLU A 63 17.48 7.58 10.91
CA GLU A 63 18.87 7.59 10.42
C GLU A 63 19.26 6.33 9.61
N ASP A 64 18.65 5.19 9.92
CA ASP A 64 18.88 3.91 9.23
C ASP A 64 18.03 3.70 7.97
N THR A 65 17.22 4.67 7.54
CA THR A 65 16.29 4.49 6.41
C THR A 65 17.01 4.72 5.09
N LYS A 66 17.30 3.64 4.34
CA LYS A 66 17.90 3.73 2.99
C LYS A 66 16.92 3.44 1.86
N GLU A 67 16.04 2.45 2.04
CA GLU A 67 15.06 2.06 1.02
C GLU A 67 13.67 1.93 1.65
N ILE A 68 12.70 2.65 1.08
CA ILE A 68 11.29 2.46 1.40
C ILE A 68 10.67 1.69 0.24
N THR A 69 10.34 0.41 0.48
CA THR A 69 9.67 -0.42 -0.52
C THR A 69 8.19 -0.56 -0.17
N ILE A 70 7.32 -0.11 -1.08
CA ILE A 70 5.87 -0.32 -1.01
C ILE A 70 5.55 -1.60 -1.77
N ILE A 71 4.95 -2.60 -1.11
CA ILE A 71 4.63 -3.90 -1.72
C ILE A 71 3.14 -4.19 -1.57
N ASN A 72 2.48 -4.62 -2.65
CA ASN A 72 1.11 -5.10 -2.54
C ASN A 72 1.04 -6.42 -1.76
N SER A 73 -0.03 -6.62 -1.00
CA SER A 73 -0.25 -7.87 -0.28
C SER A 73 -0.27 -9.07 -1.23
N LYS A 74 0.48 -10.13 -0.90
CA LYS A 74 0.43 -11.39 -1.67
C LYS A 74 -0.96 -12.04 -1.67
N LYS A 75 -1.82 -11.66 -0.72
CA LYS A 75 -3.21 -12.16 -0.60
C LYS A 75 -4.24 -11.31 -1.35
N LEU A 76 -3.81 -10.38 -2.22
CA LEU A 76 -4.73 -9.45 -2.90
C LEU A 76 -5.87 -10.16 -3.62
N GLN A 77 -5.58 -11.26 -4.31
CA GLN A 77 -6.59 -12.06 -5.01
C GLN A 77 -7.66 -12.57 -4.04
N HIS A 78 -7.24 -13.18 -2.92
CA HIS A 78 -8.17 -13.69 -1.92
C HIS A 78 -9.04 -12.56 -1.35
N VAL A 79 -8.43 -11.43 -1.00
CA VAL A 79 -9.13 -10.25 -0.49
C VAL A 79 -10.14 -9.71 -1.52
N PHE A 80 -9.76 -9.68 -2.80
CA PHE A 80 -10.65 -9.28 -3.89
C PHE A 80 -11.86 -10.21 -4.00
N TYR A 81 -11.64 -11.52 -4.04
CA TYR A 81 -12.72 -12.49 -4.09
C TYR A 81 -13.65 -12.39 -2.87
N THR A 82 -13.10 -12.26 -1.67
CA THR A 82 -13.91 -12.06 -0.46
C THR A 82 -14.76 -10.79 -0.56
N CYS A 83 -14.22 -9.69 -1.08
CA CYS A 83 -14.96 -8.44 -1.27
C CYS A 83 -16.09 -8.58 -2.30
N VAL A 84 -15.85 -9.26 -3.43
CA VAL A 84 -16.88 -9.51 -4.45
C VAL A 84 -17.99 -10.41 -3.90
N VAL A 85 -17.64 -11.49 -3.20
CA VAL A 85 -18.63 -12.40 -2.60
C VAL A 85 -19.44 -11.68 -1.52
N LEU A 86 -18.80 -10.88 -0.67
CA LEU A 86 -19.48 -10.10 0.35
C LEU A 86 -20.43 -9.07 -0.27
N PHE A 87 -20.00 -8.38 -1.33
CA PHE A 87 -20.84 -7.46 -2.09
C PHE A 87 -22.09 -8.17 -2.60
N LEU A 88 -21.93 -9.30 -3.29
CA LEU A 88 -23.04 -10.09 -3.83
C LEU A 88 -24.02 -10.55 -2.74
N ILE A 89 -23.53 -11.03 -1.60
CA ILE A 89 -24.37 -11.45 -0.47
C ILE A 89 -25.18 -10.27 0.07
N LEU A 90 -24.54 -9.11 0.25
CA LEU A 90 -25.21 -7.91 0.74
C LEU A 90 -26.25 -7.40 -0.27
N THR A 91 -25.92 -7.34 -1.56
CA THR A 91 -26.86 -7.00 -2.64
C THR A 91 -28.08 -7.92 -2.63
N LEU A 92 -27.89 -9.23 -2.47
CA LEU A 92 -28.96 -10.21 -2.38
C LEU A 92 -29.87 -9.98 -1.16
N LEU A 93 -29.31 -9.62 0.00
CA LEU A 93 -30.09 -9.30 1.20
C LEU A 93 -30.95 -8.06 1.00
N PHE A 94 -30.39 -7.02 0.37
CA PHE A 94 -31.10 -5.76 0.08
C PHE A 94 -32.04 -5.85 -1.12
N LEU A 95 -31.99 -6.92 -1.92
CA LEU A 95 -32.92 -7.16 -3.03
C LEU A 95 -34.38 -7.26 -2.57
N SER A 96 -34.61 -7.65 -1.31
CA SER A 96 -35.93 -7.71 -0.67
C SER A 96 -36.52 -6.34 -0.30
N ALA A 97 -35.78 -5.24 -0.50
CA ALA A 97 -36.23 -3.91 -0.16
C ALA A 97 -37.45 -3.49 -1.01
N GLN A 98 -38.52 -3.05 -0.33
CA GLN A 98 -39.76 -2.64 -1.00
C GLN A 98 -39.64 -1.38 -1.86
N LYS A 99 -38.56 -0.60 -1.70
CA LYS A 99 -38.34 0.67 -2.40
C LYS A 99 -37.00 0.67 -3.14
N LEU A 100 -37.05 0.97 -4.43
CA LEU A 100 -35.88 1.08 -5.30
C LEU A 100 -34.86 2.13 -4.80
N SER A 101 -35.34 3.25 -4.26
CA SER A 101 -34.45 4.29 -3.73
C SER A 101 -33.64 3.82 -2.53
N THR A 102 -34.25 3.04 -1.62
CA THR A 102 -33.58 2.45 -0.47
C THR A 102 -32.53 1.43 -0.90
N PHE A 103 -32.84 0.63 -1.92
CA PHE A 103 -31.89 -0.30 -2.52
C PHE A 103 -30.68 0.42 -3.11
N ILE A 104 -30.89 1.47 -3.92
CA ILE A 104 -29.79 2.24 -4.54
C ILE A 104 -28.89 2.89 -3.48
N ILE A 105 -29.47 3.50 -2.44
CA ILE A 105 -28.68 4.13 -1.37
C ILE A 105 -27.87 3.07 -0.61
N ALA A 106 -28.48 1.93 -0.29
CA ALA A 106 -27.77 0.83 0.38
C ALA A 106 -26.61 0.31 -0.48
N GLU A 107 -26.82 0.12 -1.78
CA GLU A 107 -25.80 -0.30 -2.73
C GLU A 107 -24.60 0.65 -2.78
N ILE A 108 -24.85 1.96 -2.86
CA ILE A 108 -23.78 2.97 -2.85
C ILE A 108 -22.96 2.88 -1.56
N LEU A 109 -23.62 2.71 -0.41
CA LEU A 109 -22.94 2.59 0.89
C LEU A 109 -22.14 1.28 1.01
N ILE A 110 -22.72 0.15 0.59
CA ILE A 110 -22.06 -1.15 0.59
C ILE A 110 -20.84 -1.14 -0.31
N TYR A 111 -20.99 -0.66 -1.55
CA TYR A 111 -19.89 -0.52 -2.51
C TYR A 111 -18.75 0.35 -1.92
N SER A 112 -19.11 1.50 -1.34
CA SER A 112 -18.13 2.42 -0.73
C SER A 112 -17.38 1.76 0.44
N GLY A 113 -18.10 1.05 1.32
CA GLY A 113 -17.52 0.35 2.45
C GLY A 113 -16.59 -0.79 2.04
N ILE A 114 -17.00 -1.59 1.06
CA ILE A 114 -16.19 -2.70 0.54
C ILE A 114 -14.94 -2.19 -0.18
N GLN A 115 -15.06 -1.12 -0.98
CA GLN A 115 -13.91 -0.46 -1.60
C GLN A 115 -12.91 0.04 -0.55
N TRP A 116 -13.41 0.61 0.54
CA TRP A 116 -12.56 1.08 1.63
C TRP A 116 -11.83 -0.08 2.32
N LEU A 117 -12.54 -1.16 2.67
CA LEU A 117 -11.95 -2.37 3.28
C LEU A 117 -10.91 -3.02 2.36
N PHE A 118 -11.23 -3.14 1.06
CA PHE A 118 -10.33 -3.69 0.05
C PHE A 118 -8.99 -2.92 0.03
N ARG A 119 -9.04 -1.57 0.05
CA ARG A 119 -7.83 -0.72 0.03
C ARG A 119 -6.98 -0.87 1.29
N GLN A 120 -7.59 -0.97 2.47
CA GLN A 120 -6.85 -1.16 3.73
C GLN A 120 -6.05 -2.47 3.73
N GLN A 121 -6.59 -3.53 3.14
CA GLN A 121 -5.94 -4.85 3.09
C GLN A 121 -5.00 -5.03 1.89
N THR A 122 -5.02 -4.09 0.92
CA THR A 122 -4.24 -4.18 -0.32
C THR A 122 -2.76 -3.85 -0.13
N TYR A 123 -2.43 -2.90 0.76
CA TYR A 123 -1.09 -2.31 0.81
C TYR A 123 -0.33 -2.69 2.09
N HIS A 124 0.84 -3.31 1.91
CA HIS A 124 1.83 -3.46 2.98
C HIS A 124 3.07 -2.62 2.65
N PHE A 125 3.48 -1.78 3.59
CA PHE A 125 4.71 -1.03 3.44
C PHE A 125 5.77 -1.71 4.27
N THR A 126 6.85 -2.07 3.61
CA THR A 126 8.03 -2.63 4.24
C THR A 126 9.10 -1.56 4.19
N VAL A 127 9.37 -0.93 5.33
CA VAL A 127 10.52 -0.04 5.46
C VAL A 127 11.74 -0.93 5.65
N LYS A 128 12.64 -0.96 4.67
CA LYS A 128 13.93 -1.61 4.86
C LYS A 128 14.85 -0.62 5.57
N LYS A 129 15.04 -0.89 6.86
CA LYS A 129 16.11 -0.26 7.63
C LYS A 129 17.45 -0.83 7.17
N LYS A 130 18.53 -0.08 7.40
CA LYS A 130 19.91 -0.51 7.22
C LYS A 130 20.17 -1.71 8.14
N THR A 131 19.84 -2.91 7.68
CA THR A 131 20.50 -4.12 8.19
C THR A 131 21.96 -4.00 7.78
N GLU A 132 22.85 -4.19 8.74
CA GLU A 132 24.29 -4.25 8.58
C GLU A 132 24.68 -4.96 7.28
N SER A 133 25.62 -4.38 6.54
CA SER A 133 26.23 -5.05 5.40
C SER A 133 26.78 -6.40 5.85
N PHE A 134 26.38 -7.45 5.17
CA PHE A 134 27.16 -8.67 4.91
C PHE A 134 28.63 -8.60 5.41
N ALA A 135 28.88 -9.08 6.62
CA ALA A 135 30.19 -9.52 7.09
C ALA A 135 29.96 -10.44 8.29
N SER A 136 30.64 -11.60 8.34
CA SER A 136 30.51 -12.68 9.35
C SER A 136 29.38 -13.69 9.03
N TYR A 137 29.55 -14.88 8.44
CA TYR A 137 30.69 -15.80 8.33
C TYR A 137 30.69 -16.49 6.95
N SER A 138 31.57 -16.01 6.05
CA SER A 138 32.28 -16.91 5.15
C SER A 138 33.37 -17.60 5.97
N LYS A 139 33.06 -18.76 6.57
CA LYS A 139 34.00 -19.81 7.03
C LYS A 139 33.24 -20.92 7.76
N LYS A 140 32.71 -21.87 6.98
CA LYS A 140 32.67 -23.29 7.38
C LYS A 140 32.59 -24.16 6.11
N SER A 141 33.53 -23.90 5.21
CA SER A 141 34.12 -24.94 4.36
C SER A 141 35.54 -25.14 4.90
N ILE A 142 35.92 -26.39 5.11
CA ILE A 142 37.23 -26.90 5.54
C ILE A 142 37.48 -26.87 7.07
N ALA A 143 37.24 -28.02 7.73
CA ALA A 143 38.17 -28.61 8.70
C ALA A 143 37.77 -30.09 8.96
N HIS A 144 38.65 -30.97 8.46
CA HIS A 144 38.94 -32.37 8.80
C HIS A 144 37.81 -33.39 8.98
#